data_AF-A0A0L6UNJ0-F1
#
_entry.id   AF-A0A0L6UNJ0-F1
#
_cell.length_a   1.000
_cell.length_b   1.000
_cell.length_c   1.000
_cell.angle_alpha   90.00
_cell.angle_beta   90.00
_cell.angle_gamma   90.00
#
_symmetry.space_group_name_H-M   'P 1'
#
loop_
_entity.id
_entity.type
_entity.pdbx_description
1 polymer ?
#
loop_
_entity_poly.entity_id
_entity_poly.type
_entity_poly.pdbx_seq_one_letter_code
_entity_poly.pdbx_strand_id
1 'polypeptide(L)'
;MLAQSFKSPLKIKLPEETLQKSQAHHDYTAFQQNPAPAQPNPASNPMVLAKPQPFNGTRGASAKVFVSQIGLHAITYPKRFPTDTSKVAFAVSFMKD
;
A
#
# COMPACT_ATOMS: atom_id res chain seq x y z
N MET A 1 34.07 -42.50 -7.47
CA MET A 1 32.89 -41.61 -7.39
C MET A 1 32.27 -41.76 -6.01
N LEU A 2 31.85 -40.63 -5.46
CA LEU A 2 31.60 -40.33 -4.05
C LEU A 2 30.36 -41.04 -3.49
N ALA A 3 30.49 -41.74 -2.36
CA ALA A 3 29.37 -42.13 -1.52
C ALA A 3 28.82 -40.89 -0.80
N GLN A 4 27.53 -40.58 -0.93
CA GLN A 4 26.91 -39.52 -0.15
C GLN A 4 25.96 -40.10 0.90
N SER A 5 26.38 -39.82 2.13
CA SER A 5 25.87 -40.25 3.42
C SER A 5 24.53 -39.59 3.74
N PHE A 6 23.64 -40.37 4.38
CA PHE A 6 22.36 -39.90 4.88
C PHE A 6 22.53 -38.94 6.09
N LYS A 7 21.71 -37.90 6.06
CA LYS A 7 21.69 -36.69 6.90
C LYS A 7 21.41 -36.98 8.38
N SER A 8 22.25 -36.47 9.29
CA SER A 8 22.01 -36.50 10.74
C SER A 8 20.92 -35.48 11.17
N PRO A 9 20.10 -35.77 12.20
CA PRO A 9 19.22 -34.79 12.83
C PRO A 9 19.94 -34.05 13.97
N LEU A 10 20.15 -32.74 13.83
CA LEU A 10 20.68 -31.92 14.92
C LEU A 10 19.52 -31.18 15.61
N LYS A 11 19.18 -31.60 16.83
CA LYS A 11 18.36 -30.83 17.76
C LYS A 11 19.22 -29.72 18.36
N ILE A 12 18.83 -28.46 18.17
CA ILE A 12 19.40 -27.33 18.92
C ILE A 12 18.26 -26.64 19.65
N LYS A 13 18.37 -26.68 20.98
CA LYS A 13 17.51 -26.02 21.94
C LYS A 13 18.03 -24.59 22.18
N LEU A 14 17.08 -23.66 22.30
CA LEU A 14 17.20 -22.20 22.40
C LEU A 14 18.15 -21.72 23.51
N PRO A 15 18.80 -20.55 23.32
CA PRO A 15 18.90 -19.58 24.41
C PRO A 15 18.31 -18.20 24.03
N GLU A 16 17.49 -17.69 24.93
CA GLU A 16 16.80 -16.40 24.93
C GLU A 16 17.78 -15.22 25.15
N GLU A 17 18.80 -15.08 24.30
CA GLU A 17 19.90 -14.10 24.50
C GLU A 17 20.12 -13.14 23.31
N THR A 18 19.09 -12.85 22.51
CA THR A 18 19.18 -11.76 21.51
C THR A 18 18.15 -10.65 21.68
N LEU A 19 17.29 -10.71 22.72
CA LEU A 19 16.34 -9.64 23.02
C LEU A 19 16.93 -8.51 23.90
N GLN A 20 18.06 -8.72 24.60
CA GLN A 20 18.58 -7.77 25.60
C GLN A 20 19.79 -6.94 25.17
N LYS A 21 20.25 -7.02 23.91
CA LYS A 21 21.46 -6.31 23.47
C LYS A 21 21.18 -5.18 22.48
N SER A 22 20.32 -4.24 22.84
CA SER A 22 20.43 -2.87 22.31
C SER A 22 19.57 -1.88 23.09
N GLN A 23 19.81 -1.75 24.39
CA GLN A 23 19.29 -0.62 25.16
C GLN A 23 20.33 -0.15 26.18
N ALA A 24 21.20 0.77 25.73
CA ALA A 24 21.73 1.93 26.46
C ALA A 24 23.01 2.44 25.78
N HIS A 25 22.93 3.59 25.10
CA HIS A 25 23.78 4.73 25.42
C HIS A 25 23.21 5.97 24.72
N HIS A 26 22.53 6.82 25.50
CA HIS A 26 22.24 8.18 25.11
C HIS A 26 23.51 9.04 25.31
N ASP A 27 23.64 10.06 24.46
CA ASP A 27 24.52 11.23 24.53
C ASP A 27 25.97 11.16 24.05
N TYR A 28 26.17 11.66 22.82
CA TYR A 28 27.27 12.58 22.50
C TYR A 28 26.78 13.64 21.50
N THR A 29 26.84 14.92 21.89
CA THR A 29 26.33 16.08 21.16
C THR A 29 27.43 16.72 20.29
N ALA A 30 27.01 17.17 19.10
CA ALA A 30 27.69 18.04 18.12
C ALA A 30 28.98 17.43 17.50
N PHE A 31 29.10 17.25 16.19
CA PHE A 31 28.99 18.28 15.15
C PHE A 31 28.51 17.71 13.80
N GLN A 32 27.68 18.50 13.12
CA GLN A 32 27.51 18.57 11.65
C GLN A 32 27.20 17.26 10.90
N GLN A 33 25.90 16.97 10.78
CA GLN A 33 25.37 16.52 9.49
C GLN A 33 24.27 17.50 9.07
N ASN A 34 24.64 18.33 8.09
CA ASN A 34 23.80 19.09 7.16
C ASN A 34 22.30 18.75 7.21
N PRO A 35 21.37 19.71 7.23
CA PRO A 35 19.97 19.39 6.99
C PRO A 35 19.88 18.56 5.72
N ALA A 36 19.36 17.35 5.82
CA ALA A 36 18.86 16.65 4.66
C ALA A 36 17.99 17.65 3.88
N PRO A 37 18.13 17.79 2.55
CA PRO A 37 17.19 18.57 1.78
C PRO A 37 15.82 18.13 2.25
N ALA A 38 15.02 19.06 2.77
CA ALA A 38 13.65 18.76 3.15
C ALA A 38 13.03 18.17 1.90
N GLN A 39 12.92 16.84 1.83
CA GLN A 39 12.16 16.21 0.78
C GLN A 39 10.80 16.88 0.93
N PRO A 40 10.29 17.59 -0.10
CA PRO A 40 8.93 18.06 -0.02
C PRO A 40 8.15 16.78 0.21
N ASN A 41 7.62 16.60 1.43
CA ASN A 41 6.57 15.64 1.67
C ASN A 41 5.57 16.02 0.58
N PRO A 42 5.28 15.15 -0.42
CA PRO A 42 4.38 15.52 -1.48
C PRO A 42 3.11 15.93 -0.75
N ALA A 43 2.86 17.24 -0.73
CA ALA A 43 1.70 17.78 -0.05
C ALA A 43 0.55 16.97 -0.62
N SER A 44 -0.27 16.39 0.25
CA SER A 44 -1.46 15.65 -0.16
C SER A 44 -2.43 16.70 -0.73
N ASN A 45 -2.13 17.19 -1.92
CA ASN A 45 -3.03 17.89 -2.78
C ASN A 45 -3.83 16.75 -3.40
N PRO A 46 -5.04 16.45 -2.92
CA PRO A 46 -5.83 15.43 -3.56
C PRO A 46 -5.99 15.86 -5.02
N MET A 47 -5.42 15.11 -5.95
CA MET A 47 -5.69 15.30 -7.37
C MET A 47 -7.21 15.29 -7.52
N VAL A 48 -7.78 16.42 -7.93
CA VAL A 48 -9.24 16.55 -8.02
C VAL A 48 -9.69 15.88 -9.31
N LEU A 49 -10.29 14.70 -9.19
CA LEU A 49 -10.91 14.02 -10.33
C LEU A 49 -12.28 14.62 -10.62
N ALA A 50 -12.57 14.83 -11.90
CA ALA A 50 -13.90 15.18 -12.35
C ALA A 50 -14.91 14.08 -11.96
N LYS A 51 -16.15 14.46 -11.64
CA LYS A 51 -17.22 13.52 -11.33
C LYS A 51 -17.45 12.58 -12.54
N PRO A 52 -17.60 11.26 -12.34
CA PRO A 52 -17.92 10.33 -13.42
C PRO A 52 -19.21 10.72 -14.14
N GLN A 53 -19.27 10.46 -15.45
CA GLN A 53 -20.51 10.63 -16.20
C GLN A 53 -21.49 9.48 -15.90
N PRO A 54 -22.81 9.74 -15.95
CA PRO A 54 -23.80 8.67 -15.91
C PRO A 54 -23.61 7.67 -17.04
N PHE A 55 -23.74 6.39 -16.73
CA PHE A 55 -23.57 5.27 -17.65
C PHE A 55 -24.91 4.64 -18.00
N ASN A 56 -25.16 4.45 -19.29
CA ASN A 56 -26.41 3.92 -19.83
C ASN A 56 -26.42 2.38 -19.99
N GLY A 57 -25.46 1.68 -19.39
CA GLY A 57 -25.38 0.22 -19.51
C GLY A 57 -24.83 -0.32 -20.83
N THR A 58 -24.29 0.55 -21.72
CA THR A 58 -23.75 0.10 -23.02
C THR A 58 -22.58 -0.86 -22.84
N ARG A 59 -22.71 -2.07 -23.39
CA ARG A 59 -21.65 -3.10 -23.33
C ARG A 59 -20.42 -2.73 -24.18
N GLY A 60 -19.31 -3.43 -23.95
CA GLY A 60 -18.08 -3.28 -24.76
C GLY A 60 -17.15 -2.20 -24.23
N ALA A 61 -16.58 -1.39 -25.13
CA ALA A 61 -15.55 -0.40 -24.77
C ALA A 61 -16.05 0.63 -23.75
N SER A 62 -17.30 1.11 -23.88
CA SER A 62 -17.90 2.08 -22.97
C SER A 62 -17.96 1.56 -21.53
N ALA A 63 -18.32 0.28 -21.34
CA ALA A 63 -18.33 -0.35 -20.01
C ALA A 63 -16.92 -0.40 -19.40
N LYS A 64 -15.88 -0.69 -20.20
CA LYS A 64 -14.50 -0.70 -19.72
C LYS A 64 -14.05 0.69 -19.28
N VAL A 65 -14.35 1.72 -20.06
CA VAL A 65 -14.01 3.12 -19.73
C VAL A 65 -14.70 3.55 -18.44
N PHE A 66 -15.98 3.20 -18.28
CA PHE A 66 -16.74 3.51 -17.07
C PHE A 66 -16.10 2.86 -15.83
N VAL A 67 -15.84 1.55 -15.87
CA VAL A 67 -15.22 0.82 -14.75
C VAL A 67 -13.82 1.38 -14.43
N SER A 68 -13.01 1.70 -15.45
CA SER A 68 -11.70 2.32 -15.24
C SER A 68 -11.79 3.68 -14.56
N GLN A 69 -12.78 4.52 -14.90
CA GLN A 69 -12.99 5.80 -14.20
C GLN A 69 -13.39 5.61 -12.73
N ILE A 70 -14.29 4.66 -12.44
CA ILE A 70 -14.68 4.35 -11.07
C ILE A 70 -13.47 3.84 -10.26
N GLY A 71 -12.68 2.95 -10.85
CA GLY A 71 -11.46 2.44 -10.24
C GLY A 71 -10.45 3.54 -9.93
N LEU A 72 -10.26 4.48 -10.86
CA LEU A 72 -9.37 5.63 -10.66
C LEU A 72 -9.84 6.52 -9.50
N HIS A 73 -11.15 6.82 -9.41
CA HIS A 73 -11.74 7.54 -8.26
C HIS A 73 -11.49 6.83 -6.94
N ALA A 74 -11.62 5.50 -6.90
CA ALA A 74 -11.38 4.72 -5.70
C ALA A 74 -9.91 4.78 -5.24
N ILE A 75 -8.97 4.77 -6.17
CA ILE A 75 -7.53 4.84 -5.89
C ILE A 75 -7.11 6.23 -5.42
N THR A 76 -7.69 7.28 -6.00
CA THR A 76 -7.38 8.67 -5.61
C THR A 76 -8.01 9.05 -4.27
N TYR A 77 -9.16 8.48 -3.91
CA TYR A 77 -9.85 8.74 -2.65
C TYR A 77 -10.04 7.49 -1.78
N PRO A 78 -8.95 6.82 -1.36
CA PRO A 78 -9.05 5.52 -0.67
C PRO A 78 -9.82 5.63 0.65
N LYS A 79 -9.72 6.78 1.34
CA LYS A 79 -10.48 7.05 2.58
C LYS A 79 -12.00 7.14 2.35
N ARG A 80 -12.44 7.45 1.13
CA ARG A 80 -13.87 7.48 0.75
C ARG A 80 -14.39 6.11 0.32
N PHE A 81 -13.48 5.20 -0.05
CA PHE A 81 -13.81 3.87 -0.55
C PHE A 81 -13.14 2.75 0.27
N PRO A 82 -13.39 2.66 1.59
CA PRO A 82 -12.69 1.70 2.47
C PRO A 82 -13.09 0.24 2.21
N THR A 83 -14.21 -0.01 1.53
CA THR A 83 -14.75 -1.35 1.27
C THR A 83 -15.13 -1.50 -0.20
N ASP A 84 -15.13 -2.73 -0.71
CA ASP A 84 -15.58 -2.97 -2.08
C ASP A 84 -17.06 -2.62 -2.26
N THR A 85 -17.87 -2.78 -1.21
CA THR A 85 -19.27 -2.34 -1.18
C THR A 85 -19.40 -0.84 -1.48
N SER A 86 -18.54 0.00 -0.89
CA SER A 86 -18.57 1.45 -1.14
C SER A 86 -18.16 1.81 -2.58
N LYS A 87 -17.26 1.04 -3.20
CA LYS A 87 -16.87 1.21 -4.61
C LYS A 87 -18.04 0.85 -5.54
N VAL A 88 -18.72 -0.26 -5.27
CA VAL A 88 -19.87 -0.73 -6.05
C VAL A 88 -21.06 0.21 -5.90
N ALA A 89 -21.39 0.62 -4.66
CA ALA A 89 -22.48 1.58 -4.42
C ALA A 89 -22.25 2.90 -5.16
N PHE A 90 -21.01 3.38 -5.21
CA PHE A 90 -20.65 4.54 -6.01
C PHE A 90 -20.80 4.29 -7.51
N ALA A 91 -20.36 3.14 -8.04
CA ALA A 91 -20.60 2.79 -9.45
C ALA A 91 -22.10 2.79 -9.81
N VAL A 92 -22.93 2.18 -8.95
CA VAL A 92 -24.40 2.12 -9.15
C VAL A 92 -25.03 3.51 -9.12
N SER A 93 -24.50 4.45 -8.32
CA SER A 93 -25.01 5.83 -8.28
C SER A 93 -24.86 6.60 -9.59
N PHE A 94 -24.09 6.08 -10.55
CA PHE A 94 -23.95 6.63 -11.89
C PHE A 94 -24.67 5.81 -12.96
N MET A 95 -25.38 4.73 -12.63
CA MET A 95 -26.21 4.05 -13.61
C MET A 95 -27.46 4.88 -13.91
N LYS A 96 -27.86 4.92 -15.18
CA LYS A 96 -29.18 5.44 -15.57
C LYS A 96 -30.22 4.35 -15.35
N ASP A 97 -31.45 4.76 -15.01
CA ASP A 97 -32.64 3.92 -15.02
C ASP A 97 -32.97 3.42 -16.44
#